data_AF-A0A3A8F347-F1
#
_entry.id   AF-A0A3A8F347-F1
#
_cell.length_a   1.000
_cell.length_b   1.000
_cell.length_c   1.000
_cell.angle_alpha   90.00
_cell.angle_beta   90.00
_cell.angle_gamma   90.00
#
_symmetry.space_group_name_H-M   'P 1'
#
loop_
_entity.id
_entity.type
_entity.pdbx_description
1 polymer ?
#
loop_
_entity_poly.entity_id
_entity_poly.type
_entity_poly.pdbx_seq_one_letter_code
_entity_poly.pdbx_strand_id
1 'polypeptide(L)'
;MPSKVKNNLAQLAKIERYIARFQLLSNIHGRTLTEHNDQLDFTWKQAFEAGSAEAKVSRQAAENAAVDAEYSTKIQQLRLQLSTRESELDHAILETAEAKQKLLDQAKRHQQRVDELKAEIEQKPELIEATLGVTTYSGPIVENWRDSWKWISNWCFGLIVFFATTPIPPEVLAVLPENIRYYVIAFTAFCGFVGRYLNQTKPLPLPPIHIGDADV
;
A
#
# COMPACT_ATOMS: atom_id res chain seq x y z
N MET A 1 -108.33 -53.11 -28.73
CA MET A 1 -106.96 -53.22 -28.16
C MET A 1 -105.80 -52.59 -28.97
N PRO A 2 -105.90 -52.18 -30.26
CA PRO A 2 -104.74 -51.67 -31.02
C PRO A 2 -104.30 -50.22 -30.71
N SER A 3 -105.12 -49.41 -30.04
CA SER A 3 -104.82 -48.01 -29.72
C SER A 3 -103.78 -47.84 -28.60
N LYS A 4 -103.77 -48.75 -27.62
CA LYS A 4 -102.88 -48.70 -26.45
C LYS A 4 -101.42 -48.96 -26.83
N VAL A 5 -101.17 -49.90 -27.74
CA VAL A 5 -99.83 -50.24 -28.24
C VAL A 5 -99.23 -49.07 -29.04
N LYS A 6 -100.02 -48.43 -29.91
CA LYS A 6 -99.57 -47.25 -30.67
C LYS A 6 -99.20 -46.07 -29.76
N ASN A 7 -99.93 -45.87 -28.66
CA ASN A 7 -99.63 -44.84 -27.66
C ASN A 7 -98.29 -45.13 -26.95
N ASN A 8 -98.07 -46.37 -26.51
CA ASN A 8 -96.82 -46.77 -25.84
C ASN A 8 -95.58 -46.60 -26.75
N LEU A 9 -95.69 -46.92 -28.04
CA LEU A 9 -94.59 -46.71 -29.00
C LEU A 9 -94.28 -45.23 -29.22
N ALA A 10 -95.30 -44.37 -29.29
CA ALA A 10 -95.11 -42.93 -29.38
C ALA A 10 -94.46 -42.36 -28.10
N GLN A 11 -94.78 -42.92 -26.93
CA GLN A 11 -94.13 -42.58 -25.66
C GLN A 11 -92.66 -43.01 -25.65
N LEU A 12 -92.35 -44.22 -26.13
CA LEU A 12 -90.97 -44.70 -26.22
C LEU A 12 -90.12 -43.81 -27.15
N ALA A 13 -90.64 -43.48 -28.34
CA ALA A 13 -89.96 -42.57 -29.27
C ALA A 13 -89.76 -41.17 -28.68
N LYS A 14 -90.67 -40.70 -27.83
CA LYS A 14 -90.52 -39.43 -27.08
C LYS A 14 -89.38 -39.55 -26.07
N ILE A 15 -89.31 -40.64 -25.31
CA ILE A 15 -88.26 -40.91 -24.32
C ILE A 15 -86.89 -41.02 -25.00
N GLU A 16 -86.78 -41.74 -26.12
CA GLU A 16 -85.54 -41.87 -26.90
C GLU A 16 -85.01 -40.50 -27.36
N ARG A 17 -85.91 -39.61 -27.83
CA ARG A 17 -85.53 -38.24 -28.18
C ARG A 17 -85.06 -37.43 -26.96
N TYR A 18 -85.65 -37.63 -25.79
CA TYR A 18 -85.18 -36.99 -24.56
C TYR A 18 -83.79 -37.48 -24.16
N ILE A 19 -83.55 -38.78 -24.23
CA ILE A 19 -82.23 -39.38 -23.93
C ILE A 19 -81.17 -38.83 -24.89
N ALA A 20 -81.45 -38.79 -26.19
CA ALA A 20 -80.53 -38.25 -27.18
C ALA A 20 -80.23 -36.76 -26.95
N ARG A 21 -81.25 -35.96 -26.59
CA ARG A 21 -81.08 -34.54 -26.23
C ARG A 21 -80.23 -34.38 -24.96
N PHE A 22 -80.43 -35.23 -23.97
CA PHE A 22 -79.65 -35.19 -22.73
C PHE A 22 -78.18 -35.55 -22.97
N GLN A 23 -77.91 -36.58 -23.77
CA GLN A 23 -76.55 -36.96 -24.18
C GLN A 23 -75.85 -35.84 -24.93
N LEU A 24 -76.56 -35.18 -25.87
CA LEU A 24 -76.02 -34.02 -26.59
C LEU A 24 -75.64 -32.89 -25.62
N LEU A 25 -76.55 -32.54 -24.70
CA LEU A 25 -76.31 -31.47 -23.73
C LEU A 25 -75.15 -31.81 -22.79
N SER A 26 -75.07 -33.06 -22.32
CA SER A 26 -73.98 -33.55 -21.47
C SER A 26 -72.64 -33.48 -22.19
N ASN A 27 -72.57 -33.85 -23.47
CA ASN A 27 -71.35 -33.76 -24.27
C ASN A 27 -70.92 -32.30 -24.48
N ILE A 28 -71.86 -31.40 -24.75
CA ILE A 28 -71.57 -29.96 -24.88
C ILE A 28 -71.02 -29.42 -23.56
N HIS A 29 -71.69 -29.72 -22.44
CA HIS A 29 -71.25 -29.27 -21.13
C HIS A 29 -69.86 -29.80 -20.76
N GLY A 30 -69.59 -31.08 -21.04
CA GLY A 30 -68.27 -31.68 -20.84
C GLY A 30 -67.19 -30.96 -21.64
N ARG A 31 -67.42 -30.70 -22.94
CA ARG A 31 -66.47 -29.97 -23.79
C ARG A 31 -66.21 -28.55 -23.28
N THR A 32 -67.26 -27.80 -22.97
CA THR A 32 -67.14 -26.43 -22.46
C THR A 32 -66.38 -26.39 -21.13
N LEU A 33 -66.60 -27.36 -20.24
CA LEU A 33 -65.85 -27.44 -18.99
C LEU A 33 -64.36 -27.71 -19.23
N THR A 34 -64.03 -28.63 -20.13
CA THR A 34 -62.64 -28.93 -20.49
C THR A 34 -61.95 -27.72 -21.13
N GLU A 35 -62.60 -27.07 -22.10
CA GLU A 35 -62.06 -25.87 -22.77
C GLU A 35 -61.79 -24.73 -21.78
N HIS A 36 -62.72 -24.46 -20.85
CA HIS A 36 -62.49 -23.44 -19.82
C HIS A 36 -61.41 -23.83 -18.83
N ASN A 37 -61.31 -25.12 -18.46
CA ASN A 37 -60.25 -25.59 -17.57
C ASN A 37 -58.87 -25.43 -18.23
N ASP A 38 -58.74 -25.85 -19.49
CA ASP A 38 -57.49 -25.71 -20.25
C ASP A 38 -57.10 -24.23 -20.42
N GLN A 39 -58.08 -23.37 -20.66
CA GLN A 39 -57.86 -21.92 -20.73
C GLN A 39 -57.37 -21.33 -19.40
N LEU A 40 -57.96 -21.75 -18.29
CA LEU A 40 -57.53 -21.33 -16.95
C LEU A 40 -56.11 -21.82 -16.65
N ASP A 41 -55.80 -23.08 -16.94
CA ASP A 41 -54.47 -23.66 -16.72
C ASP A 41 -53.40 -22.91 -17.54
N PHE A 42 -53.70 -22.59 -18.80
CA PHE A 42 -52.80 -21.78 -19.63
C PHE A 42 -52.61 -20.38 -19.07
N THR A 43 -53.68 -19.72 -18.64
CA THR A 43 -53.66 -18.35 -18.09
C THR A 43 -52.86 -18.30 -16.78
N TRP A 44 -53.07 -19.26 -15.88
CA TRP A 44 -52.33 -19.36 -14.63
C TRP A 44 -50.84 -19.60 -14.86
N LYS A 45 -50.50 -20.52 -15.77
CA LYS A 45 -49.12 -20.79 -16.14
C LYS A 45 -48.44 -19.54 -16.70
N GLN A 46 -49.10 -18.84 -17.62
CA GLN A 46 -48.57 -17.62 -18.22
C GLN A 46 -48.37 -16.51 -17.18
N ALA A 47 -49.36 -16.28 -16.30
CA ALA A 47 -49.27 -15.27 -15.26
C ALA A 47 -48.15 -15.58 -14.25
N PHE A 48 -47.99 -16.86 -13.89
CA PHE A 48 -46.91 -17.30 -13.00
C PHE A 48 -45.53 -17.11 -13.64
N GLU A 49 -45.36 -17.53 -14.90
CA GLU A 49 -44.10 -17.36 -15.63
C GLU A 49 -43.74 -15.88 -15.78
N ALA A 50 -44.71 -15.04 -16.17
CA ALA A 50 -44.53 -13.59 -16.27
C ALA A 50 -44.13 -12.97 -14.92
N GLY A 51 -44.85 -13.29 -13.84
CA GLY A 51 -44.54 -12.78 -12.50
C GLY A 51 -43.17 -13.23 -12.00
N SER A 52 -42.77 -14.48 -12.28
CA SER A 52 -41.45 -15.00 -11.91
C SER A 52 -40.30 -14.33 -12.68
N ALA A 53 -40.50 -14.04 -13.97
CA ALA A 53 -39.55 -13.35 -14.80
C ALA A 53 -39.39 -11.89 -14.36
N GLU A 54 -40.51 -11.20 -14.10
CA GLU A 54 -40.50 -9.83 -13.60
C GLU A 54 -39.82 -9.73 -12.23
N ALA A 55 -40.15 -10.63 -11.30
CA ALA A 55 -39.51 -10.67 -9.98
C ALA A 55 -37.98 -10.88 -10.09
N LYS A 56 -37.52 -11.70 -11.02
CA LYS A 56 -36.08 -11.90 -11.28
C LYS A 56 -35.43 -10.64 -11.81
N VAL A 57 -36.06 -9.94 -12.77
CA VAL A 57 -35.56 -8.69 -13.32
C VAL A 57 -35.51 -7.60 -12.25
N SER A 58 -36.59 -7.44 -11.45
CA SER A 58 -36.64 -6.47 -10.37
C SER A 58 -35.57 -6.74 -9.31
N ARG A 59 -35.35 -8.02 -8.96
CA ARG A 59 -34.29 -8.41 -8.04
C ARG A 59 -32.90 -8.07 -8.57
N GLN A 60 -32.62 -8.41 -9.84
CA GLN A 60 -31.34 -8.07 -10.46
C GLN A 60 -31.13 -6.56 -10.56
N ALA A 61 -32.17 -5.79 -10.87
CA ALA A 61 -32.12 -4.34 -10.89
C ALA A 61 -31.82 -3.76 -9.50
N ALA A 62 -32.43 -4.32 -8.45
CA ALA A 62 -32.16 -3.91 -7.06
C ALA A 62 -30.74 -4.28 -6.61
N GLU A 63 -30.25 -5.47 -6.96
CA GLU A 63 -28.87 -5.90 -6.67
C GLU A 63 -27.85 -4.99 -7.37
N ASN A 64 -28.05 -4.69 -8.66
CA ASN A 64 -27.19 -3.77 -9.41
C ASN A 64 -27.22 -2.35 -8.82
N ALA A 65 -28.41 -1.84 -8.47
CA ALA A 65 -28.54 -0.52 -7.86
C ALA A 65 -27.83 -0.44 -6.49
N ALA A 66 -27.87 -1.51 -5.69
CA ALA A 66 -27.15 -1.58 -4.43
C ALA A 66 -25.62 -1.56 -4.64
N VAL A 67 -25.13 -2.31 -5.62
CA VAL A 67 -23.71 -2.34 -6.00
C VAL A 67 -23.24 -0.97 -6.50
N ASP A 68 -24.02 -0.31 -7.36
CA ASP A 68 -23.72 1.04 -7.85
C ASP A 68 -23.69 2.07 -6.71
N ALA A 69 -24.62 1.97 -5.76
CA ALA A 69 -24.63 2.81 -4.56
C ALA A 69 -23.36 2.59 -3.71
N GLU A 70 -22.94 1.34 -3.50
CA GLU A 70 -21.70 1.02 -2.78
C GLU A 70 -20.47 1.64 -3.47
N TYR A 71 -20.30 1.43 -4.78
CA TYR A 71 -19.20 2.04 -5.53
C TYR A 71 -19.21 3.56 -5.46
N SER A 72 -20.39 4.19 -5.54
CA SER A 72 -20.54 5.63 -5.40
C SER A 72 -20.06 6.13 -4.03
N THR A 73 -20.44 5.47 -2.94
CA THR A 73 -19.97 5.83 -1.59
C THR A 73 -18.46 5.67 -1.45
N LYS A 74 -17.88 4.62 -2.04
CA LYS A 74 -16.43 4.38 -2.04
C LYS A 74 -15.68 5.46 -2.83
N ILE A 75 -16.22 5.89 -3.97
CA ILE A 75 -15.66 7.00 -4.75
C ILE A 75 -15.69 8.30 -3.94
N GLN A 76 -16.78 8.59 -3.23
CA GLN A 76 -16.86 9.76 -2.36
C GLN A 76 -15.84 9.71 -1.23
N GLN A 77 -15.67 8.56 -0.59
CA GLN A 77 -14.66 8.36 0.45
C GLN A 77 -13.24 8.57 -0.10
N LEU A 78 -12.92 8.01 -1.26
CA LEU A 78 -11.61 8.20 -1.90
C LEU A 78 -11.34 9.67 -2.24
N ARG A 79 -12.35 10.41 -2.72
CA ARG A 79 -12.24 11.86 -2.97
C ARG A 79 -11.93 12.64 -1.70
N LEU A 80 -12.59 12.31 -0.60
CA LEU A 80 -12.34 12.95 0.70
C LEU A 80 -10.91 12.67 1.21
N GLN A 81 -10.46 11.42 1.08
CA GLN A 81 -9.10 11.03 1.44
C GLN A 81 -8.04 11.74 0.59
N LEU A 82 -8.26 11.88 -0.72
CA LEU A 82 -7.39 12.64 -1.59
C LEU A 82 -7.32 14.11 -1.17
N SER A 83 -8.46 14.76 -0.92
CA SER A 83 -8.49 16.15 -0.46
C SER A 83 -7.76 16.34 0.87
N THR A 84 -7.86 15.38 1.79
CA THR A 84 -7.14 15.43 3.07
C THR A 84 -5.63 15.31 2.84
N ARG A 85 -5.20 14.36 2.01
CA ARG A 85 -3.79 14.14 1.66
C ARG A 85 -3.18 15.34 0.91
N GLU A 86 -3.94 15.96 0.02
CA GLU A 86 -3.53 17.18 -0.68
C GLU A 86 -3.30 18.34 0.30
N SER A 87 -4.22 18.54 1.25
CA SER A 87 -4.05 19.55 2.32
C SER A 87 -2.83 19.28 3.21
N GLU A 88 -2.59 18.01 3.59
CA GLU A 88 -1.39 17.60 4.32
C GLU A 88 -0.11 17.90 3.54
N LEU A 89 -0.11 17.67 2.22
CA LEU A 89 1.01 17.96 1.35
C LEU A 89 1.29 19.46 1.27
N ASP A 90 0.25 20.28 1.10
CA ASP A 90 0.37 21.74 1.08
C ASP A 90 0.93 22.29 2.39
N HIS A 91 0.50 21.72 3.53
CA HIS A 91 1.02 22.10 4.83
C HIS A 91 2.51 21.76 4.98
N ALA A 92 2.92 20.55 4.56
CA ALA A 92 4.32 20.14 4.59
C ALA A 92 5.21 20.99 3.66
N ILE A 93 4.69 21.39 2.49
CA ILE A 93 5.39 22.30 1.58
C ILE A 93 5.63 23.65 2.25
N LEU A 94 4.62 24.19 2.96
CA LEU A 94 4.75 25.44 3.69
C LEU A 94 5.78 25.33 4.82
N GLU A 95 5.71 24.29 5.65
CA GLU A 95 6.67 24.08 6.75
C GLU A 95 8.11 23.93 6.23
N THR A 96 8.31 23.17 5.16
CA THR A 96 9.65 23.01 4.56
C THR A 96 10.16 24.31 3.94
N ALA A 97 9.28 25.14 3.36
CA ALA A 97 9.65 26.47 2.87
C ALA A 97 10.07 27.41 4.03
N GLU A 98 9.29 27.44 5.11
CA GLU A 98 9.63 28.23 6.31
C GLU A 98 10.94 27.76 6.96
N ALA A 99 11.16 26.45 7.08
CA ALA A 99 12.40 25.90 7.62
C ALA A 99 13.62 26.29 6.76
N LYS A 100 13.49 26.22 5.43
CA LYS A 100 14.54 26.68 4.50
C LYS A 100 14.83 28.17 4.67
N GLN A 101 13.80 28.99 4.82
CA GLN A 101 13.97 30.42 5.03
C GLN A 101 14.70 30.72 6.35
N LYS A 102 14.32 30.05 7.45
CA LYS A 102 15.01 30.17 8.74
C LYS A 102 16.49 29.78 8.65
N LEU A 103 16.82 28.71 7.92
CA LEU A 103 18.21 28.29 7.70
C LEU A 103 19.00 29.32 6.89
N LEU A 104 18.40 29.90 5.85
CA LEU A 104 19.04 30.97 5.08
C LEU A 104 19.30 32.20 5.94
N ASP A 105 18.37 32.59 6.80
CA ASP A 105 18.53 33.72 7.70
C ASP A 105 19.58 33.45 8.80
N GLN A 106 19.69 32.21 9.26
CA GLN A 106 20.78 31.79 10.15
C GLN A 106 22.13 31.84 9.43
N ALA A 107 22.23 31.29 8.22
CA ALA A 107 23.46 31.29 7.43
C ALA A 107 23.95 32.72 7.14
N LYS A 108 23.04 33.64 6.77
CA LYS A 108 23.38 35.05 6.58
C LYS A 108 23.92 35.71 7.85
N ARG A 109 23.29 35.45 9.01
CA ARG A 109 23.77 35.97 10.30
C ARG A 109 25.14 35.41 10.68
N HIS A 110 25.38 34.12 10.45
CA HIS A 110 26.70 33.53 10.68
C HIS A 110 27.76 34.11 9.75
N GLN A 111 27.44 34.32 8.48
CA GLN A 111 28.35 34.96 7.53
C GLN A 111 28.72 36.37 7.99
N GLN A 112 27.74 37.18 8.38
CA GLN A 112 27.98 38.53 8.91
C GLN A 112 28.90 38.52 10.14
N ARG A 113 28.69 37.58 11.07
CA ARG A 113 29.54 37.42 12.26
C ARG A 113 30.98 37.03 11.89
N VAL A 114 31.16 36.16 10.90
CA VAL A 114 32.49 35.77 10.40
C VAL A 114 33.18 36.96 9.74
N ASP A 115 32.46 37.74 8.93
CA ASP A 115 33.01 38.92 8.26
C ASP A 115 33.41 40.01 9.28
N GLU A 116 32.60 40.22 10.32
CA GLU A 116 32.91 41.14 11.44
C GLU A 116 34.14 40.68 12.25
N LEU A 117 34.19 39.40 12.65
CA LEU A 117 35.36 38.81 13.31
C LEU A 117 36.62 38.94 12.45
N LYS A 118 36.51 38.74 11.14
CA LYS A 118 37.62 38.89 10.21
C LYS A 118 38.12 40.35 10.16
N ALA A 119 37.22 41.33 10.15
CA ALA A 119 37.58 42.74 10.22
C ALA A 119 38.23 43.11 11.57
N GLU A 120 37.76 42.54 12.68
CA GLU A 120 38.35 42.74 14.01
C GLU A 120 39.76 42.11 14.12
N ILE A 121 39.96 40.93 13.50
CA ILE A 121 41.26 40.26 13.38
C ILE A 121 42.26 41.12 12.58
N GLU A 122 41.81 41.71 11.47
CA GLU A 122 42.64 42.58 10.62
C GLU A 122 43.02 43.90 11.33
N GLN A 123 42.22 44.33 12.31
CA GLN A 123 42.47 45.52 13.13
C GLN A 123 43.37 45.25 14.34
N LYS A 124 43.52 43.98 14.79
CA LYS A 124 44.36 43.58 15.94
C LYS A 124 45.25 42.35 15.62
N PRO A 125 46.25 42.49 14.73
CA PRO A 125 47.16 41.38 14.40
C PRO A 125 48.04 40.93 15.58
N GLU A 126 48.37 41.82 16.52
CA GLU A 126 49.34 41.53 17.59
C GLU A 126 48.81 40.64 18.73
N LEU A 127 47.49 40.56 18.95
CA LEU A 127 46.93 39.79 20.08
C LEU A 127 46.64 38.32 19.72
N ILE A 128 46.52 38.00 18.43
CA ILE A 128 46.05 36.71 17.93
C ILE A 128 47.20 35.69 17.88
N GLU A 129 48.41 36.12 17.52
CA GLU A 129 49.59 35.26 17.55
C GLU A 129 49.93 34.79 18.98
N ALA A 130 49.67 35.62 19.99
CA ALA A 130 49.93 35.27 21.39
C ALA A 130 48.85 34.38 22.02
N THR A 131 47.61 34.44 21.55
CA THR A 131 46.47 33.78 22.23
C THR A 131 46.02 32.48 21.56
N LEU A 132 46.25 32.32 20.25
CA LEU A 132 45.66 31.22 19.48
C LEU A 132 46.63 30.12 19.05
N GLY A 133 47.94 30.24 19.30
CA GLY A 133 48.91 29.14 19.12
C GLY A 133 48.71 28.35 17.83
N VAL A 134 48.42 29.05 16.72
CA VAL A 134 48.06 28.40 15.45
C VAL A 134 49.34 27.89 14.81
N THR A 135 49.65 26.63 15.09
CA THR A 135 50.55 25.83 14.27
C THR A 135 49.87 25.61 12.93
N THR A 136 50.31 26.34 11.91
CA THR A 136 49.88 26.20 10.52
C THR A 136 50.29 24.82 10.01
N TYR A 137 49.35 23.90 9.87
CA TYR A 137 49.59 22.60 9.24
C TYR A 137 49.11 22.63 7.78
N SER A 138 50.06 22.53 6.85
CA SER A 138 49.80 22.40 5.42
C SER A 138 50.29 21.04 4.92
N GLY A 139 49.38 20.19 4.44
CA GLY A 139 49.76 18.99 3.70
C GLY A 139 48.58 18.08 3.35
N PRO A 140 48.44 17.60 2.09
CA PRO A 140 47.39 16.69 1.66
C PRO A 140 47.76 15.21 1.90
N ILE A 141 48.38 14.91 3.05
CA ILE A 141 48.83 13.57 3.43
C ILE A 141 48.44 13.37 4.89
N VAL A 142 47.77 12.24 5.18
CA VAL A 142 47.17 11.92 6.48
C VAL A 142 48.13 12.26 7.62
N GLU A 143 47.71 13.29 8.37
CA GLU A 143 48.50 14.06 9.34
C GLU A 143 48.93 13.25 10.57
N ASN A 144 48.33 12.07 10.76
CA ASN A 144 48.61 11.21 11.89
C ASN A 144 48.54 9.73 11.44
N TRP A 145 49.71 9.09 11.29
CA TRP A 145 49.79 7.65 10.98
C TRP A 145 48.99 6.79 11.98
N ARG A 146 48.85 7.29 13.21
CA ARG A 146 48.04 6.68 14.28
C ARG A 146 46.53 6.72 14.01
N ASP A 147 46.05 7.73 13.27
CA ASP A 147 44.65 7.84 12.85
C ASP A 147 44.38 7.25 11.46
N SER A 148 45.44 6.91 10.70
CA SER A 148 45.33 6.21 9.41
C SER A 148 44.55 4.90 9.53
N TRP A 149 44.62 4.26 10.69
CA TRP A 149 43.88 3.03 10.98
C TRP A 149 42.36 3.20 11.00
N LYS A 150 41.86 4.37 11.42
CA LYS A 150 40.43 4.71 11.41
C LYS A 150 39.93 4.92 9.99
N TRP A 151 40.78 5.49 9.14
CA TRP A 151 40.48 5.70 7.72
C TRP A 151 40.41 4.37 6.97
N ILE A 152 41.39 3.48 7.18
CA ILE A 152 41.40 2.12 6.62
C ILE A 152 40.15 1.32 7.03
N SER A 153 39.71 1.45 8.29
CA SER A 153 38.47 0.81 8.78
C SER A 153 37.23 1.31 8.02
N ASN A 154 37.11 2.62 7.79
CA ASN A 154 35.98 3.20 7.04
C ASN A 154 35.94 2.71 5.57
N TRP A 155 37.11 2.57 4.92
CA TRP A 155 37.20 1.98 3.59
C TRP A 155 36.89 0.47 3.58
N CYS A 156 37.27 -0.27 4.62
CA CYS A 156 36.91 -1.68 4.76
C CYS A 156 35.40 -1.90 4.90
N PHE A 157 34.71 -1.08 5.72
CA PHE A 157 33.24 -1.14 5.82
C PHE A 157 32.56 -0.73 4.51
N GLY A 158 33.08 0.28 3.81
CA GLY A 158 32.60 0.67 2.48
C GLY A 158 32.74 -0.45 1.44
N LEU A 159 33.86 -1.17 1.41
CA LEU A 159 34.07 -2.31 0.53
C LEU A 159 33.17 -3.51 0.89
N ILE A 160 32.91 -3.77 2.18
CA ILE A 160 31.96 -4.81 2.61
C ILE A 160 30.55 -4.48 2.10
N VAL A 161 30.10 -3.24 2.29
CA VAL A 161 28.78 -2.81 1.80
C VAL A 161 28.72 -2.85 0.27
N PHE A 162 29.80 -2.50 -0.42
CA PHE A 162 29.88 -2.58 -1.88
C PHE A 162 29.75 -4.03 -2.38
N PHE A 163 30.47 -4.99 -1.78
CA PHE A 163 30.33 -6.41 -2.11
C PHE A 163 29.00 -7.03 -1.66
N ALA A 164 28.34 -6.45 -0.66
CA ALA A 164 27.03 -6.91 -0.17
C ALA A 164 25.84 -6.34 -0.97
N THR A 165 25.98 -5.16 -1.58
CA THR A 165 24.88 -4.42 -2.24
C THR A 165 24.95 -4.42 -3.76
N THR A 166 26.08 -4.79 -4.36
CA THR A 166 26.17 -4.99 -5.82
C THR A 166 25.88 -6.46 -6.18
N PRO A 167 24.82 -6.75 -6.97
CA PRO A 167 24.63 -8.09 -7.53
C PRO A 167 25.75 -8.35 -8.53
N ILE A 168 26.63 -9.29 -8.18
CA ILE A 168 27.85 -9.62 -8.93
C ILE A 168 27.46 -10.04 -10.36
N PRO A 169 27.91 -9.33 -11.41
CA PRO A 169 27.67 -9.77 -12.78
C PRO A 169 28.36 -11.13 -13.00
N PRO A 170 27.66 -12.12 -13.60
CA PRO A 170 28.13 -13.50 -13.74
C PRO A 170 29.46 -13.64 -14.51
N GLU A 171 29.90 -12.59 -15.20
CA GLU A 171 31.16 -12.53 -15.94
C GLU A 171 32.40 -12.40 -15.03
N VAL A 172 32.25 -11.87 -13.80
CA VAL A 172 33.36 -11.76 -12.83
C VAL A 172 33.48 -13.03 -11.97
N LEU A 173 32.38 -13.78 -11.80
CA LEU A 173 32.38 -15.08 -11.12
C LEU A 173 33.06 -16.20 -11.93
N ALA A 174 33.10 -16.08 -13.26
CA ALA A 174 33.77 -17.06 -14.13
C ALA A 174 35.31 -16.92 -14.12
N VAL A 175 35.83 -15.74 -13.78
CA VAL A 175 37.28 -15.45 -13.76
C VAL A 175 37.89 -15.52 -12.37
N LEU A 176 37.08 -15.51 -11.30
CA LEU A 176 37.60 -15.50 -9.93
C LEU A 176 37.48 -16.88 -9.26
N PRO A 177 38.56 -17.69 -9.25
CA PRO A 177 38.56 -19.04 -8.69
C PRO A 177 38.22 -19.05 -7.18
N GLU A 178 37.51 -20.10 -6.74
CA GLU A 178 37.00 -20.32 -5.37
C GLU A 178 38.03 -20.05 -4.26
N ASN A 179 39.31 -20.31 -4.53
CA ASN A 179 40.41 -20.05 -3.59
C ASN A 179 40.52 -18.56 -3.21
N ILE A 180 40.28 -17.63 -4.13
CA ILE A 180 40.42 -16.18 -3.89
C ILE A 180 39.31 -15.65 -2.98
N ARG A 181 38.12 -16.25 -3.04
CA ARG A 181 36.98 -15.86 -2.20
C ARG A 181 37.26 -16.08 -0.72
N TYR A 182 37.95 -17.17 -0.38
CA TYR A 182 38.41 -17.42 0.98
C TYR A 182 39.44 -16.37 1.43
N TYR A 183 40.41 -16.03 0.57
CA TYR A 183 41.42 -15.01 0.88
C TYR A 183 40.82 -13.62 1.09
N VAL A 184 39.79 -13.23 0.32
CA VAL A 184 39.12 -11.93 0.48
C VAL A 184 38.38 -11.86 1.82
N ILE A 185 37.61 -12.89 2.17
CA ILE A 185 36.88 -12.93 3.45
C ILE A 185 37.86 -12.98 4.63
N ALA A 186 38.91 -13.80 4.53
CA ALA A 186 39.95 -13.88 5.55
C ALA A 186 40.73 -12.56 5.70
N PHE A 187 41.04 -11.88 4.60
CA PHE A 187 41.67 -10.56 4.60
C PHE A 187 40.78 -9.49 5.21
N THR A 188 39.48 -9.48 4.89
CA THR A 188 38.50 -8.56 5.47
C THR A 188 38.32 -8.79 6.98
N ALA A 189 38.26 -10.06 7.42
CA ALA A 189 38.19 -10.40 8.83
C ALA A 189 39.49 -10.03 9.58
N PHE A 190 40.65 -10.27 8.96
CA PHE A 190 41.96 -9.90 9.50
C PHE A 190 42.10 -8.36 9.61
N CYS A 191 41.70 -7.61 8.58
CA CYS A 191 41.70 -6.14 8.62
C CYS A 191 40.74 -5.57 9.66
N GLY A 192 39.56 -6.17 9.87
CA GLY A 192 38.66 -5.80 10.96
C GLY A 192 39.23 -6.12 12.35
N PHE A 193 39.97 -7.22 12.48
CA PHE A 193 40.59 -7.64 13.73
C PHE A 193 41.79 -6.78 14.12
N VAL A 194 42.74 -6.56 13.20
CA VAL A 194 43.83 -5.59 13.39
C VAL A 194 43.22 -4.18 13.59
N GLY A 195 42.08 -3.92 12.92
CA GLY A 195 41.13 -2.81 13.07
C GLY A 195 40.91 -2.41 14.53
N ARG A 196 40.50 -3.42 15.30
CA ARG A 196 40.20 -3.30 16.73
C ARG A 196 41.44 -3.40 17.62
N TYR A 197 42.47 -4.16 17.25
CA TYR A 197 43.64 -4.40 18.10
C TYR A 197 44.53 -3.15 18.24
N LEU A 198 44.71 -2.37 17.17
CA LEU A 198 45.46 -1.10 17.23
C LEU A 198 44.72 0.02 17.99
N ASN A 199 43.39 -0.05 18.08
CA ASN A 199 42.57 0.89 18.85
C ASN A 199 42.63 0.65 20.38
N GLN A 200 43.45 -0.30 20.85
CA GLN A 200 43.56 -0.67 22.27
C GLN A 200 44.82 -0.15 22.99
N THR A 201 45.77 0.51 22.31
CA THR A 201 46.86 1.19 23.03
C THR A 201 46.32 2.48 23.66
N LYS A 202 45.68 2.34 24.81
CA LYS A 202 45.19 3.47 25.62
C LYS A 202 46.37 4.37 26.03
N PRO A 203 46.22 5.69 26.08
CA PRO A 203 47.18 6.52 26.80
C PRO A 203 47.17 6.10 28.28
N LEU A 204 48.37 5.98 28.87
CA LEU A 204 48.55 5.75 30.30
C LEU A 204 47.69 6.75 31.09
N PRO A 205 46.90 6.33 32.09
CA PRO A 205 46.25 7.27 32.98
C PRO A 205 47.32 8.03 33.77
N LEU A 206 47.38 9.34 33.57
CA LEU A 206 48.20 10.23 34.39
C LEU A 206 47.69 10.19 35.85
N PRO A 207 48.58 10.20 36.86
CA PRO A 207 48.19 10.11 38.25
C PRO A 207 47.37 11.34 38.70
N PRO A 208 46.46 11.17 39.67
CA PRO A 208 45.61 12.26 40.16
C PRO A 208 46.45 13.33 40.87
N ILE A 209 46.27 14.57 40.47
CA ILE A 209 46.82 15.73 41.18
C ILE A 209 46.01 15.89 42.48
N HIS A 210 46.63 15.57 43.61
CA HIS A 210 46.14 15.97 44.92
C HIS A 210 46.30 17.49 45.05
N ILE A 211 45.18 18.23 44.94
CA ILE A 211 45.10 19.60 45.44
C ILE A 211 44.45 19.52 46.80
N GLY A 212 45.31 19.46 47.80
CA GLY A 212 44.98 19.54 49.20
C GLY A 212 46.29 19.52 49.96
N ASP A 213 46.93 20.70 50.07
CA ASP A 213 47.69 21.10 51.26
C ASP A 213 48.25 22.53 51.11
N ALA A 214 48.23 23.22 52.25
CA ALA A 214 49.00 24.40 52.65
C ALA A 214 48.45 25.81 52.28
N ASP A 215 47.59 26.32 53.17
CA ASP A 215 47.86 27.49 54.04
C ASP A 215 48.92 28.51 53.58
N VAL A 216 48.48 29.78 53.39
CA VAL A 216 48.86 31.02 54.12
C VAL A 216 48.11 32.20 53.50
#